data_AF-A0A4Y7JYK1-F1
#
_entry.id   AF-A0A4Y7JYK1-F1
#
_cell.length_a   1.000
_cell.length_b   1.000
_cell.length_c   1.000
_cell.angle_alpha   90.00
_cell.angle_beta   90.00
_cell.angle_gamma   90.00
#
_symmetry.space_group_name_H-M   'P 1'
#
loop_
_entity.id
_entity.type
_entity.pdbx_description
1 polymer ?
#
loop_
_entity_poly.entity_id
_entity_poly.type
_entity_poly.pdbx_seq_one_letter_code
_entity_poly.pdbx_strand_id
1 'polypeptide(L)'
;MPICLPTMDSFRRYIYVKYRLLLKVLEFVNIALCQYFKNTCQVMNRKINRVMHLVEVHELYIFFKGKFDDLNTERLRMAIRANETDAKLFYFDPKSLDWDDYFVNNHIPGLVKFVIR
;
A
#
# COMPACT_ATOMS: atom_id res chain seq x y z
N MET A 1 7.64 15.33 -7.43
CA MET A 1 6.84 15.29 -6.18
C MET A 1 6.02 14.01 -6.18
N PRO A 2 6.05 13.18 -5.12
CA PRO A 2 5.17 12.02 -5.03
C PRO A 2 3.70 12.46 -5.02
N ILE A 3 2.83 11.70 -5.68
CA ILE A 3 1.39 11.99 -5.72
C ILE A 3 0.81 11.63 -4.36
N CYS A 4 0.26 12.62 -3.64
CA CYS A 4 -0.43 12.39 -2.38
C CYS A 4 -1.93 12.16 -2.63
N LEU A 5 -2.47 11.04 -2.15
CA LEU A 5 -3.88 10.68 -2.22
C LEU A 5 -4.42 10.61 -0.79
N PRO A 6 -4.85 11.74 -0.20
CA PRO A 6 -5.11 11.82 1.24
C PRO A 6 -6.43 11.18 1.69
N THR A 7 -7.30 10.80 0.75
CA THR A 7 -8.61 10.20 1.04
C THR A 7 -8.92 9.04 0.10
N MET A 8 -9.77 8.11 0.54
CA MET A 8 -10.27 7.03 -0.31
C MET A 8 -10.93 7.57 -1.59
N ASP A 9 -11.64 8.70 -1.51
CA ASP A 9 -12.23 9.35 -2.69
C ASP A 9 -11.16 9.84 -3.68
N SER A 10 -10.09 10.47 -3.19
CA SER A 10 -8.98 10.93 -4.04
C SER A 10 -8.28 9.75 -4.70
N PHE A 11 -8.08 8.65 -3.96
CA PHE A 11 -7.51 7.41 -4.47
C PHE A 11 -8.40 6.76 -5.53
N ARG A 12 -9.70 6.60 -5.26
CA ARG A 12 -10.68 6.03 -6.20
C ARG A 12 -10.75 6.86 -7.47
N ARG A 13 -10.79 8.19 -7.37
CA ARG A 13 -10.78 9.10 -8.52
C ARG A 13 -9.50 8.94 -9.34
N TYR A 14 -8.34 8.88 -8.69
CA TYR A 14 -7.07 8.64 -9.36
C TYR A 14 -7.06 7.31 -10.11
N ILE A 15 -7.45 6.21 -9.44
CA ILE A 15 -7.53 4.88 -10.06
C ILE A 15 -8.49 4.87 -11.25
N TYR A 16 -9.64 5.53 -11.10
CA TYR A 16 -10.64 5.62 -12.15
C TYR A 16 -10.09 6.32 -13.40
N VAL A 17 -9.56 7.53 -13.25
CA VAL A 17 -9.09 8.35 -14.38
C VAL A 17 -7.86 7.74 -15.05
N LYS A 18 -6.88 7.26 -14.27
CA LYS A 18 -5.61 6.79 -14.82
C LYS A 18 -5.66 5.35 -15.33
N TYR A 19 -6.47 4.47 -14.74
CA TYR A 19 -6.42 3.05 -15.07
C TYR A 19 -7.77 2.52 -15.57
N ARG A 20 -8.89 2.77 -14.88
CA ARG A 20 -10.19 2.21 -15.32
C ARG A 20 -10.68 2.83 -16.62
N LEU A 21 -10.55 4.15 -16.80
CA LEU A 21 -10.95 4.84 -18.02
C LEU A 21 -10.14 4.34 -19.22
N LEU A 22 -8.81 4.28 -19.09
CA LEU A 22 -7.93 3.77 -20.14
C LEU A 22 -8.22 2.30 -20.47
N LEU A 23 -8.48 1.48 -19.45
CA LEU A 23 -8.89 0.09 -19.66
C LEU A 23 -10.20 0.00 -20.43
N LYS A 24 -11.20 0.85 -20.13
CA LYS A 24 -12.46 0.89 -20.87
C LYS A 24 -12.26 1.26 -22.35
N VAL A 25 -11.42 2.24 -22.62
CA VAL A 25 -11.03 2.59 -24.01
C VAL A 25 -10.39 1.40 -24.71
N LEU A 26 -9.46 0.71 -24.03
CA LEU A 26 -8.81 -0.47 -24.58
C LEU A 26 -9.79 -1.64 -24.81
N GLU A 27 -10.79 -1.81 -23.95
CA GLU A 27 -11.86 -2.81 -24.14
C GLU A 27 -12.68 -2.55 -25.40
N PHE A 28 -12.99 -1.29 -25.73
CA PHE A 28 -13.65 -0.93 -26.98
C PHE A 28 -12.78 -1.21 -28.20
N VAL A 29 -11.50 -0.81 -28.15
CA VAL A 29 -10.52 -1.13 -29.21
C VAL A 29 -10.38 -2.64 -29.39
N ASN A 30 -10.37 -3.40 -28.29
CA ASN A 30 -10.32 -4.86 -28.31
C ASN A 30 -11.54 -5.48 -29.02
N ILE A 31 -12.75 -4.92 -28.83
CA ILE A 31 -13.95 -5.37 -29.55
C ILE A 31 -13.81 -5.08 -31.05
N ALA A 32 -13.37 -3.86 -31.42
CA ALA A 32 -13.16 -3.48 -32.82
C ALA A 32 -12.10 -4.34 -33.52
N LEU A 33 -11.09 -4.82 -32.78
CA LEU A 33 -10.01 -5.67 -33.27
C LEU A 33 -10.27 -7.17 -33.00
N CYS A 34 -11.54 -7.61 -33.03
CA CYS A 34 -11.92 -9.02 -32.93
C CYS A 34 -11.29 -9.76 -31.73
N GLN A 35 -11.27 -9.12 -30.56
CA GLN A 35 -10.78 -9.67 -29.29
C GLN A 35 -9.25 -9.89 -29.20
N TYR A 36 -8.45 -9.23 -30.05
CA TYR A 36 -7.00 -9.35 -30.07
C TYR A 36 -6.30 -9.09 -28.71
N PHE A 37 -6.75 -8.10 -27.95
CA PHE A 37 -6.20 -7.70 -26.64
C PHE A 37 -6.93 -8.31 -25.43
N LYS A 38 -7.79 -9.32 -25.62
CA LYS A 38 -8.65 -9.86 -24.56
C LYS A 38 -7.88 -10.24 -23.29
N ASN A 39 -6.76 -10.95 -23.44
CA ASN A 39 -5.94 -11.37 -22.30
C ASN A 39 -5.34 -10.17 -21.56
N THR A 40 -4.86 -9.15 -22.30
CA THR A 40 -4.29 -7.93 -21.73
C THR A 40 -5.32 -7.16 -20.89
N CYS A 41 -6.54 -6.99 -21.42
CA CYS A 41 -7.63 -6.34 -20.68
C CYS A 41 -7.99 -7.11 -19.40
N GLN A 42 -8.07 -8.44 -19.48
CA GLN A 42 -8.36 -9.28 -18.30
C GLN A 42 -7.26 -9.18 -17.24
N VAL A 43 -5.99 -9.26 -17.62
CA VAL A 43 -4.85 -9.11 -16.71
C VAL A 43 -4.86 -7.74 -16.04
N MET A 44 -5.09 -6.68 -16.82
CA MET A 44 -5.16 -5.31 -16.29
C MET A 44 -6.31 -5.14 -15.30
N ASN A 45 -7.50 -5.65 -15.64
CA ASN A 45 -8.67 -5.59 -14.75
C ASN A 45 -8.41 -6.31 -13.42
N ARG A 46 -7.79 -7.50 -13.47
CA ARG A 46 -7.39 -8.25 -12.26
C ARG A 46 -6.39 -7.47 -11.41
N LYS A 47 -5.39 -6.84 -12.02
CA LYS A 47 -4.40 -6.02 -11.29
C LYS A 47 -5.06 -4.81 -10.61
N ILE A 48 -5.92 -4.08 -11.32
CA ILE A 48 -6.66 -2.94 -10.76
C ILE A 48 -7.50 -3.40 -9.56
N ASN A 49 -8.25 -4.50 -9.69
CA ASN A 49 -9.10 -5.00 -8.62
C ASN A 49 -8.29 -5.46 -7.40
N ARG A 50 -7.11 -6.08 -7.60
CA ARG A 50 -6.21 -6.44 -6.48
C ARG A 50 -5.72 -5.21 -5.73
N VAL A 51 -5.30 -4.16 -6.44
CA VAL A 51 -4.82 -2.92 -5.82
C VAL A 51 -5.97 -2.22 -5.06
N MET A 52 -7.17 -2.18 -5.65
CA MET A 52 -8.36 -1.65 -4.98
C MET A 52 -8.65 -2.40 -3.68
N HIS A 53 -8.71 -3.73 -3.73
CA HIS A 53 -8.99 -4.56 -2.55
C HIS A 53 -7.93 -4.39 -1.47
N LEU A 54 -6.65 -4.34 -1.85
CA LEU A 54 -5.55 -4.10 -0.92
C LEU A 54 -5.75 -2.80 -0.14
N VAL A 55 -6.06 -1.70 -0.83
CA VAL A 55 -6.26 -0.38 -0.22
C VAL A 55 -7.55 -0.32 0.59
N GLU A 56 -8.61 -1.00 0.16
CA GLU A 56 -9.88 -1.08 0.91
C GLU A 56 -9.72 -1.82 2.24
N VAL A 57 -8.98 -2.94 2.27
CA VAL A 57 -8.65 -3.64 3.53
C VAL A 57 -7.85 -2.74 4.48
N HIS A 58 -7.06 -1.80 3.94
CA HIS A 58 -6.22 -0.90 4.71
C HIS A 58 -6.83 0.50 4.88
N GLU A 59 -8.10 0.70 4.50
CA GLU A 59 -8.72 2.01 4.47
C GLU A 59 -8.60 2.72 5.83
N LEU A 60 -8.90 1.99 6.91
CA LEU A 60 -8.86 2.48 8.28
C LEU A 60 -7.46 2.86 8.76
N TYR A 61 -6.40 2.37 8.11
CA TYR A 61 -5.01 2.66 8.46
C TYR A 61 -4.41 3.74 7.56
N ILE A 62 -4.64 3.66 6.25
CA ILE A 62 -4.07 4.58 5.25
C ILE A 62 -4.75 5.94 5.30
N PHE A 63 -6.07 5.95 5.46
CA PHE A 63 -6.88 7.18 5.45
C PHE A 63 -7.33 7.60 6.85
N PHE A 64 -6.68 7.07 7.89
CA PHE A 64 -6.92 7.50 9.26
C PHE A 64 -6.53 8.97 9.42
N LYS A 65 -7.47 9.79 9.86
CA LYS A 65 -7.23 11.23 10.06
C LYS A 65 -6.51 11.55 11.37
N GLY A 66 -6.42 10.59 12.28
CA GLY A 66 -5.71 10.77 13.53
C GLY A 66 -4.20 10.72 13.33
N LYS A 67 -3.48 11.46 14.17
CA LYS A 67 -2.02 11.34 14.30
C LYS A 67 -1.74 10.55 15.57
N PHE A 68 -0.88 9.56 15.46
CA PHE A 68 -0.36 8.85 16.61
C PHE A 68 0.96 9.53 17.01
N ASP A 69 0.97 10.15 18.19
CA ASP A 69 2.19 10.65 18.80
C ASP A 69 3.01 9.46 19.34
N ASP A 70 4.31 9.47 19.10
CA ASP A 70 5.24 8.43 19.53
C ASP A 70 6.07 8.86 20.74
N LEU A 71 5.75 9.99 21.40
CA LEU A 71 6.52 10.55 22.50
C LEU A 71 6.82 9.56 23.64
N ASN A 72 5.86 8.74 24.03
CA ASN A 72 6.07 7.73 25.08
C ASN A 72 7.02 6.63 24.63
N THR A 73 6.88 6.16 23.38
CA THR A 73 7.81 5.20 22.77
C THR A 73 9.20 5.80 22.67
N GLU A 74 9.32 7.08 22.32
CA GLU A 74 10.60 7.75 22.24
C GLU A 74 11.26 7.95 23.61
N ARG A 75 10.48 8.33 24.62
CA ARG A 75 10.96 8.38 26.01
C ARG A 75 11.47 7.02 26.47
N LEU A 76 10.73 5.95 26.17
CA LEU A 76 11.14 4.59 26.49
C LEU A 76 12.42 4.21 25.74
N ARG A 77 12.53 4.54 24.45
CA ARG A 77 13.73 4.29 23.64
C ARG A 77 14.95 5.01 24.20
N MET A 78 14.80 6.26 24.67
CA MET A 78 15.87 7.00 25.32
C MET A 78 16.28 6.37 26.66
N ALA A 79 15.32 5.92 27.47
CA ALA A 79 15.60 5.25 28.74
C ALA A 79 16.35 3.92 28.53
N ILE A 80 15.93 3.11 27.56
CA ILE A 80 16.60 1.85 27.18
C ILE A 80 18.04 2.12 26.75
N ARG A 81 18.30 3.17 25.96
CA ARG A 81 19.66 3.54 25.52
C ARG A 81 20.59 3.93 26.66
N ALA A 82 20.07 4.30 27.83
CA ALA A 82 20.89 4.62 29.00
C ALA A 82 21.45 3.39 29.72
N ASN A 83 20.92 2.19 29.46
CA ASN A 83 21.42 0.91 29.98
C ASN A 83 21.94 0.05 28.83
N GLU A 84 23.24 -0.26 28.82
CA GLU A 84 23.87 -1.02 27.72
C GLU A 84 23.27 -2.43 27.54
N THR A 85 22.85 -3.07 28.65
CA THR A 85 22.26 -4.41 28.64
C THR A 85 20.88 -4.40 27.99
N ASP A 86 20.04 -3.45 28.39
CA ASP A 86 18.69 -3.29 27.83
C ASP A 86 18.75 -2.78 26.39
N ALA A 87 19.70 -1.89 26.09
CA ALA A 87 19.92 -1.38 24.73
C ALA A 87 20.25 -2.49 23.74
N LYS A 88 21.01 -3.52 24.16
CA LYS A 88 21.30 -4.69 23.31
C LYS A 88 20.11 -5.65 23.21
N LEU A 89 19.36 -5.84 24.30
CA LEU A 89 18.27 -6.83 24.34
C LEU A 89 16.98 -6.32 23.68
N PHE A 90 16.66 -5.03 23.82
CA PHE A 90 15.42 -4.40 23.38
C PHE A 90 15.65 -3.29 22.35
N TYR A 91 16.69 -3.42 21.52
CA TYR A 91 16.97 -2.45 20.47
C TYR A 91 15.77 -2.31 19.52
N PHE A 92 15.16 -1.13 19.49
CA PHE A 92 14.10 -0.77 18.57
C PHE A 92 14.32 0.65 18.07
N ASP A 93 14.71 0.78 16.80
CA ASP A 93 14.77 2.06 16.10
C ASP A 93 13.98 1.94 14.78
N PRO A 94 12.75 2.48 14.71
CA PRO A 94 11.95 2.40 13.50
C PRO A 94 12.60 3.16 12.33
N LYS A 95 13.54 4.09 12.58
CA LYS A 95 14.24 4.83 11.52
C LYS A 95 15.38 4.03 10.89
N SER A 96 15.85 2.96 11.52
CA SER A 96 16.89 2.10 10.94
C SER A 96 16.36 1.06 9.96
N LEU A 97 15.04 0.89 9.87
CA LEU A 97 14.42 -0.03 8.91
C LEU A 97 14.33 0.62 7.54
N ASP A 98 14.71 -0.14 6.51
CA ASP A 98 14.34 0.18 5.14
C ASP A 98 12.85 -0.16 4.96
N TRP A 99 12.00 0.87 5.13
CA TRP A 99 10.56 0.71 5.03
C TRP A 99 10.11 0.29 3.63
N ASP A 100 10.78 0.77 2.59
CA ASP A 100 10.42 0.44 1.21
C ASP A 100 10.67 -1.05 0.94
N ASP A 101 11.85 -1.56 1.35
CA ASP A 101 12.16 -2.99 1.28
C ASP A 101 11.18 -3.83 2.13
N TYR A 102 10.92 -3.41 3.37
CA TYR A 102 10.00 -4.11 4.26
C TYR A 102 8.60 -4.25 3.65
N PHE A 103 8.03 -3.16 3.13
CA PHE A 103 6.68 -3.20 2.57
C PHE A 103 6.60 -4.08 1.33
N VAL A 104 7.57 -3.97 0.43
CA VAL A 104 7.58 -4.69 -0.85
C VAL A 104 7.87 -6.18 -0.67
N ASN A 105 8.87 -6.52 0.15
CA ASN A 105 9.38 -7.88 0.23
C ASN A 105 8.80 -8.69 1.38
N ASN A 106 8.21 -8.04 2.40
CA ASN A 106 7.69 -8.72 3.58
C ASN A 106 6.20 -8.45 3.82
N HIS A 107 5.81 -7.19 4.00
CA HIS A 107 4.47 -6.83 4.48
C HIS A 107 3.37 -7.18 3.47
N ILE A 108 3.44 -6.64 2.25
CA ILE A 108 2.41 -6.85 1.22
C ILE A 108 2.33 -8.34 0.83
N PRO A 109 3.44 -9.07 0.59
CA PRO A 109 3.37 -10.50 0.33
C PRO A 109 2.74 -11.30 1.47
N GLY A 110 3.08 -10.99 2.73
CA GLY A 110 2.49 -11.63 3.89
C GLY A 110 0.98 -11.41 3.97
N LEU A 111 0.56 -10.17 3.79
CA LEU A 111 -0.86 -9.82 3.77
C LEU A 111 -1.62 -10.53 2.63
N VAL A 112 -1.05 -10.57 1.42
CA VAL A 112 -1.65 -11.29 0.29
C VAL A 112 -1.73 -12.79 0.57
N LYS A 113 -0.78 -13.37 1.31
CA LYS A 113 -0.77 -14.79 1.64
C LYS A 113 -1.80 -15.16 2.71
N PHE A 114 -2.02 -14.30 3.70
CA PHE A 114 -2.75 -14.67 4.92
C PHE A 114 -4.07 -13.93 5.14
N VAL A 115 -4.26 -12.76 4.53
CA VAL A 115 -5.44 -11.89 4.77
C VAL A 115 -6.30 -11.76 3.52
N ILE A 116 -5.69 -11.45 2.37
CA ILE A 116 -6.41 -11.29 1.11
C ILE A 116 -6.57 -12.66 0.46
N ARG A 117 -7.79 -13.19 0.44
CA ARG A 117 -8.12 -14.49 -0.15
C ARG A 117 -8.60 -14.37 -1.60
#